data_AF-A0A482ZF74-F1
#
_entry.id   AF-A0A482ZF74-F1
#
_cell.length_a   1.000
_cell.length_b   1.000
_cell.length_c   1.000
_cell.angle_alpha   90.00
_cell.angle_beta   90.00
_cell.angle_gamma   90.00
#
_symmetry.space_group_name_H-M   'P 1'
#
loop_
_entity.id
_entity.type
_entity.pdbx_description
1 polymer ?
#
loop_
_entity_poly.entity_id
_entity_poly.type
_entity_poly.pdbx_seq_one_letter_code
_entity_poly.pdbx_strand_id
1 'polypeptide(L)'
;MDTAKLYQQIISVINKSFIEPAEKFGLSVTELQGLDPSIDELIFHLNGLNGILRLFAKDDHSDINMSIDASQCVVIMERIAQSIREEDQEAISELIVELKKHANY
;
A
#
# COMPACT_ATOMS: atom_id res chain seq x y z
N MET A 1 -11.75 17.97 8.83
CA MET A 1 -11.22 16.59 8.96
C MET A 1 -9.71 16.74 9.05
N ASP A 2 -9.05 16.07 9.99
CA ASP A 2 -7.59 16.11 10.12
C ASP A 2 -6.97 15.20 9.05
N THR A 3 -6.55 15.79 7.94
CA THR A 3 -5.97 15.13 6.76
C THR A 3 -4.65 14.43 7.09
N ALA A 4 -3.82 15.03 7.95
CA ALA A 4 -2.60 14.40 8.47
C ALA A 4 -2.91 13.11 9.22
N LYS A 5 -3.94 13.13 10.08
CA LYS A 5 -4.39 11.92 10.80
C LYS A 5 -4.88 10.83 9.86
N LEU A 6 -5.55 11.18 8.75
CA LEU A 6 -5.95 10.20 7.73
C LEU A 6 -4.74 9.55 7.06
N TYR A 7 -3.75 10.34 6.62
CA TYR A 7 -2.53 9.81 6.00
C TYR A 7 -1.77 8.89 6.96
N GLN A 8 -1.65 9.28 8.23
CA GLN A 8 -1.03 8.46 9.26
C GLN A 8 -1.78 7.14 9.49
N GLN A 9 -3.11 7.16 9.46
CA GLN A 9 -3.92 5.94 9.59
C GLN A 9 -3.69 4.98 8.43
N ILE A 10 -3.62 5.48 7.20
CA ILE A 10 -3.34 4.66 6.00
C ILE A 10 -1.97 3.99 6.12
N ILE A 11 -0.93 4.76 6.44
CA ILE A 11 0.42 4.23 6.64
C ILE A 11 0.42 3.18 7.77
N SER A 12 -0.24 3.47 8.90
CA SER A 12 -0.30 2.52 10.02
C SER A 12 -1.02 1.21 9.68
N VAL A 13 -2.07 1.25 8.85
CA VAL A 13 -2.77 0.03 8.42
C VAL A 13 -1.86 -0.80 7.53
N ILE A 14 -1.18 -0.17 6.55
CA ILE A 14 -0.24 -0.87 5.66
C ILE A 14 0.88 -1.53 6.46
N ASN A 15 1.43 -0.84 7.47
CA ASN A 15 2.48 -1.38 8.32
C ASN A 15 2.01 -2.63 9.09
N LYS A 16 0.92 -2.49 9.84
CA LYS A 16 0.45 -3.54 10.77
C LYS A 16 -0.22 -4.71 10.08
N SER A 17 -0.94 -4.44 8.98
CA SER A 17 -1.75 -5.46 8.32
C SER A 17 -1.03 -6.14 7.16
N PHE A 18 0.05 -5.55 6.64
CA PHE A 18 0.78 -6.11 5.50
C PHE A 18 2.27 -6.30 5.76
N ILE A 19 3.02 -5.23 6.08
CA ILE A 19 4.49 -5.31 6.21
C ILE A 19 4.92 -6.22 7.37
N GLU A 20 4.36 -6.03 8.56
CA GLU A 20 4.72 -6.83 9.74
C GLU A 20 4.42 -8.33 9.55
N PRO A 21 3.22 -8.76 9.08
CA PRO A 21 2.97 -10.15 8.74
C PRO A 21 3.90 -10.69 7.67
N ALA A 22 4.18 -9.90 6.62
CA ALA A 22 5.03 -10.29 5.52
C ALA A 22 6.46 -10.61 5.95
N GLU A 23 7.04 -9.79 6.83
CA GLU A 23 8.36 -10.05 7.39
C GLU A 23 8.37 -11.28 8.31
N LYS A 24 7.32 -11.42 9.11
CA LYS A 24 7.26 -12.46 10.15
C LYS A 24 7.02 -13.85 9.59
N PHE A 25 6.20 -13.96 8.55
CA PHE A 25 5.73 -15.24 8.02
C PHE A 25 6.23 -15.52 6.60
N GLY A 26 6.84 -14.54 5.94
CA GLY A 26 7.10 -14.59 4.50
C GLY A 26 5.83 -14.27 3.70
N LEU A 27 6.02 -13.93 2.43
CA LEU A 27 4.94 -13.72 1.46
C LEU A 27 5.22 -14.60 0.25
N SER A 28 4.49 -15.71 0.10
CA SER A 28 4.47 -16.44 -1.16
C SER A 28 3.30 -15.97 -2.03
N VAL A 29 3.53 -15.87 -3.35
CA VAL A 29 2.47 -15.61 -4.34
C VAL A 29 1.28 -16.54 -4.14
N THR A 30 1.53 -17.84 -3.91
CA THR A 30 0.48 -18.85 -3.75
C THR A 30 -0.42 -18.57 -2.56
N GLU A 31 0.14 -18.14 -1.42
CA GLU A 31 -0.65 -17.77 -0.25
C GLU A 31 -1.46 -16.50 -0.51
N LEU A 32 -0.87 -15.51 -1.19
CA LEU A 32 -1.49 -14.22 -1.47
C LEU A 32 -2.67 -14.32 -2.46
N GLN A 33 -2.56 -15.17 -3.47
CA GLN A 33 -3.66 -15.45 -4.40
C GLN A 33 -4.84 -16.15 -3.72
N GLY A 34 -4.60 -16.85 -2.60
CA GLY A 34 -5.63 -17.54 -1.82
C GLY A 34 -6.38 -16.66 -0.81
N LEU A 35 -6.05 -15.37 -0.71
CA LEU A 35 -6.67 -14.45 0.24
C LEU A 35 -8.00 -13.88 -0.27
N ASP A 36 -8.85 -13.48 0.68
CA ASP A 36 -10.09 -12.73 0.49
C ASP A 36 -9.90 -11.34 1.13
N PRO A 37 -10.08 -10.22 0.41
CA PRO A 37 -10.58 -10.06 -0.96
C PRO A 37 -9.65 -10.62 -2.03
N SER A 38 -10.22 -10.96 -3.19
CA SER A 38 -9.44 -11.38 -4.36
C SER A 38 -8.45 -10.27 -4.79
N ILE A 39 -7.40 -10.65 -5.52
CA ILE A 39 -6.39 -9.70 -6.02
C ILE A 39 -7.03 -8.58 -6.88
N ASP A 40 -8.06 -8.91 -7.66
CA ASP A 40 -8.77 -7.92 -8.48
C ASP A 40 -9.58 -6.92 -7.63
N GLU A 41 -10.25 -7.41 -6.59
CA GLU A 41 -10.97 -6.55 -5.63
C GLU A 41 -10.00 -5.69 -4.81
N LEU A 42 -8.84 -6.24 -4.44
CA LEU A 42 -7.78 -5.49 -3.75
C LEU A 42 -7.29 -4.34 -4.64
N ILE A 43 -7.00 -4.59 -5.92
CA ILE A 43 -6.59 -3.55 -6.87
C ILE A 43 -7.68 -2.50 -7.06
N PHE A 44 -8.96 -2.90 -7.13
CA PHE A 44 -10.08 -1.97 -7.19
C PHE A 44 -10.13 -1.06 -5.96
N HIS A 45 -10.01 -1.61 -4.75
CA HIS A 45 -10.01 -0.83 -3.51
C HIS A 45 -8.82 0.12 -3.41
N LEU A 46 -7.61 -0.33 -3.77
CA LEU A 46 -6.40 0.49 -3.76
C LEU A 46 -6.51 1.66 -4.76
N ASN A 47 -7.05 1.41 -5.95
CA ASN A 47 -7.33 2.45 -6.92
C ASN A 47 -8.34 3.49 -6.41
N GLY A 48 -9.41 3.03 -5.74
CA GLY A 48 -10.37 3.91 -5.08
C GLY A 48 -9.72 4.79 -4.02
N LEU A 49 -8.87 4.20 -3.16
CA LEU A 49 -8.13 4.92 -2.13
C LEU A 49 -7.16 5.95 -2.72
N ASN A 50 -6.43 5.60 -3.79
CA ASN A 50 -5.55 6.52 -4.50
C ASN A 50 -6.33 7.71 -5.09
N GLY A 51 -7.51 7.45 -5.66
CA GLY A 51 -8.42 8.48 -6.14
C GLY A 51 -8.83 9.46 -5.04
N ILE A 52 -9.17 8.94 -3.86
CA ILE A 52 -9.52 9.74 -2.68
C ILE A 52 -8.32 10.58 -2.20
N LEU A 53 -7.14 9.98 -2.11
CA LEU A 53 -5.90 10.67 -1.69
C LEU A 53 -5.55 11.85 -2.62
N ARG A 54 -5.70 11.66 -3.93
CA ARG A 54 -5.47 12.72 -4.94
C ARG A 54 -6.43 13.90 -4.82
N LEU A 55 -7.63 13.69 -4.28
CA LEU A 55 -8.58 14.78 -4.02
C LEU A 55 -8.12 15.62 -2.82
N PHE A 56 -7.65 14.97 -1.75
CA PHE A 56 -7.21 15.66 -0.53
C PHE A 56 -5.85 16.36 -0.67
N ALA A 57 -4.93 15.81 -1.48
CA ALA A 57 -3.61 16.40 -1.69
C ALA A 57 -3.63 17.80 -2.34
N LYS A 58 -4.77 18.24 -2.90
CA LYS A 58 -4.92 19.56 -3.53
C LYS A 58 -5.21 20.69 -2.55
N ASP A 59 -5.59 20.36 -1.31
CA ASP A 59 -6.19 21.33 -0.39
C ASP A 59 -5.26 21.75 0.79
N ASP A 60 -4.12 21.07 1.00
CA ASP A 60 -3.29 21.35 2.19
C ASP A 60 -1.78 21.27 1.96
N HIS A 61 -1.08 22.38 2.20
CA HIS A 61 0.37 22.50 2.01
C HIS A 61 1.19 22.08 3.24
N SER A 62 0.58 21.96 4.43
CA SER A 62 1.32 21.59 5.65
C SER A 62 1.76 20.13 5.69
N ASP A 63 1.07 19.25 4.96
CA ASP A 63 1.20 17.80 5.09
C ASP A 63 1.62 17.11 3.78
N ILE A 64 2.27 17.86 2.88
CA ILE A 64 2.67 17.38 1.55
C ILE A 64 3.48 16.09 1.62
N ASN A 65 4.46 15.99 2.52
CA ASN A 65 5.31 14.80 2.63
C ASN A 65 4.50 13.58 3.08
N MET A 66 3.63 13.72 4.09
CA MET A 66 2.76 12.62 4.55
C MET A 66 1.75 12.21 3.47
N SER A 67 1.23 13.19 2.72
CA SER A 67 0.36 12.93 1.58
C SER A 67 1.07 12.15 0.48
N ILE A 68 2.34 12.50 0.20
CA ILE A 68 3.18 11.79 -0.77
C ILE A 68 3.44 10.37 -0.28
N ASP A 69 3.87 10.18 0.96
CA ASP A 69 4.17 8.87 1.53
C ASP A 69 2.94 7.95 1.52
N ALA A 70 1.78 8.45 1.96
CA ALA A 70 0.54 7.68 1.90
C ALA A 70 0.16 7.30 0.46
N SER A 71 0.32 8.22 -0.49
CA SER A 71 0.03 7.95 -1.91
C SER A 71 0.99 6.91 -2.50
N GLN A 72 2.28 7.02 -2.19
CA GLN A 72 3.28 6.05 -2.64
C GLN A 72 3.02 4.66 -2.06
N CYS A 73 2.68 4.57 -0.77
CA CYS A 73 2.33 3.29 -0.16
C CYS A 73 1.15 2.62 -0.88
N VAL A 74 0.11 3.38 -1.24
CA VAL A 74 -1.05 2.83 -1.96
C VAL A 74 -0.68 2.37 -3.38
N VAL A 75 0.13 3.15 -4.11
CA VAL A 75 0.60 2.80 -5.46
C VAL A 75 1.49 1.56 -5.44
N ILE A 76 2.39 1.46 -4.45
CA ILE A 76 3.27 0.30 -4.32
C ILE A 76 2.46 -0.94 -3.95
N MET A 77 1.47 -0.84 -3.05
CA MET A 77 0.54 -1.92 -2.75
C MET A 77 -0.24 -2.40 -3.99
N GLU A 78 -0.63 -1.48 -4.88
CA GLU A 78 -1.27 -1.82 -6.16
C GLU A 78 -0.31 -2.60 -7.06
N ARG A 79 0.94 -2.15 -7.18
CA ARG A 79 1.98 -2.84 -7.94
C ARG A 79 2.27 -4.24 -7.38
N ILE A 80 2.27 -4.40 -6.06
CA ILE A 80 2.41 -5.71 -5.40
C ILE A 80 1.26 -6.63 -5.80
N ALA A 81 0.02 -6.13 -5.74
CA ALA A 81 -1.16 -6.88 -6.16
C ALA A 81 -1.07 -7.31 -7.65
N GLN A 82 -0.59 -6.42 -8.51
CA GLN A 82 -0.35 -6.74 -9.91
C GLN A 82 0.73 -7.82 -10.08
N SER A 83 1.86 -7.73 -9.37
CA SER A 83 2.92 -8.74 -9.41
C SER A 83 2.47 -10.10 -8.87
N ILE A 84 1.56 -10.13 -7.88
CA ILE A 84 0.92 -11.38 -7.42
C ILE A 84 0.08 -12.01 -8.54
N ARG A 85 -0.64 -11.19 -9.33
CA ARG A 85 -1.40 -11.68 -10.48
C ARG A 85 -0.48 -12.25 -11.58
N GLU A 86 0.69 -11.66 -11.75
CA GLU A 86 1.69 -12.07 -12.75
C GLU A 86 2.62 -13.19 -12.25
N GLU A 87 2.43 -13.64 -11.00
CA GLU A 87 3.26 -14.64 -10.33
C GLU A 87 4.75 -14.27 -10.22
N ASP A 88 5.04 -12.96 -10.19
CA ASP A 88 6.39 -12.41 -10.14
C ASP A 88 6.87 -12.16 -8.70
N GLN A 89 7.44 -13.20 -8.10
CA GLN A 89 7.96 -13.17 -6.72
C GLN A 89 9.17 -12.23 -6.54
N GLU A 90 9.99 -12.04 -7.59
CA GLU A 90 11.15 -11.15 -7.54
C GLU A 90 10.68 -9.70 -7.46
N ALA A 91 9.74 -9.30 -8.33
CA ALA A 91 9.13 -7.98 -8.30
C ALA A 91 8.44 -7.69 -6.95
N ILE A 92 7.71 -8.67 -6.38
CA ILE A 92 7.09 -8.52 -5.05
C ILE A 92 8.14 -8.20 -3.99
N SER A 93 9.28 -8.89 -4.01
CA SER A 93 10.35 -8.70 -3.03
C SER A 93 10.96 -7.30 -3.11
N GLU A 94 11.18 -6.78 -4.32
CA GLU A 94 11.67 -5.41 -4.54
C GLU A 94 10.65 -4.37 -4.08
N LEU A 95 9.38 -4.57 -4.43
CA LEU A 95 8.30 -3.65 -4.09
C LEU A 95 8.06 -3.57 -2.58
N ILE A 96 8.24 -4.65 -1.83
CA ILE A 96 8.16 -4.62 -0.36
C ILE A 96 9.27 -3.73 0.24
N VAL A 97 10.48 -3.77 -0.33
CA VAL A 97 11.58 -2.88 0.11
C VAL A 97 11.26 -1.42 -0.21
N GLU A 98 10.66 -1.15 -1.37
CA GLU A 98 10.19 0.19 -1.75
C GLU A 98 9.09 0.69 -0.79
N LEU A 99 8.11 -0.18 -0.48
CA LEU A 99 6.99 0.13 0.41
C LEU A 99 7.46 0.57 1.80
N LYS A 100 8.46 -0.14 2.36
CA LYS A 100 9.02 0.16 3.69
C LYS A 100 9.57 1.58 3.82
N LYS A 101 10.22 2.09 2.78
CA LYS A 101 10.81 3.45 2.77
C LYS A 101 9.74 4.53 2.98
N HIS A 102 8.57 4.36 2.38
CA HIS A 102 7.45 5.30 2.50
C HIS A 102 6.60 5.06 3.75
N ALA A 103 6.61 3.82 4.24
CA ALA A 103 5.98 3.42 5.49
C ALA A 103 6.71 3.92 6.76
N ASN A 104 7.83 4.65 6.61
CA ASN A 104 8.76 5.03 7.68
C ASN A 104 9.26 3.82 8.49
N TYR A 105 9.73 2.79 7.77
CA TYR A 105 10.31 1.57 8.32
C TYR A 105 11.80 1.45 7.96
#